data_AF-A0A1M5T638-F1
#
_entry.id   AF-A0A1M5T638-F1
#
_cell.length_a   1.000
_cell.length_b   1.000
_cell.length_c   1.000
_cell.angle_alpha   90.00
_cell.angle_beta   90.00
_cell.angle_gamma   90.00
#
_symmetry.space_group_name_H-M   'P 1'
#
loop_
_entity.id
_entity.type
_entity.pdbx_description
1 polymer ?
#
loop_
_entity_poly.entity_id
_entity_poly.type
_entity_poly.pdbx_seq_one_letter_code
_entity_poly.pdbx_strand_id
1 'polypeptide(L)'
;MKKIILLLILLTSSFSFAFNIPRFVGINDEYFEFDGLTAFFDGEEITNNKINGIDYEDGAHVLRLVGQFEEFIFKVIVDTVPPTNTNYILKDPNLVIFEKPVTEVNLNSRTDFFKPLNTKNTTRPDYNPIVVCSKDEAGNLGGFEYIKPSVSNITPLDSKVPLGGISNKIILLSSNSPYKAIGRIIIPTQSTLFFEPNVELKTVGPVQFTIKGNIYIPENVKISGKLDIDLQQNGTIYINSSNINGNISSNGGKLLFLDNLKQENISLSKTNVAIVKNSIIENFSVKFIPLLVIENSTITNLNIVSSRTVIINNSLVNNLHVEGFTNVRAYNLTSFSFKIENFTNIKLIDSNILDAKLDKGVYLHSKNTLFESLNLSNYSVATLNKITIHKLSLFKSKISKKFTVYLEIQKDNSSIIEEY
;
A
#
# COMPACT_ATOMS: atom_id res chain seq x y z
N MET A 1 -58.91 -5.51 -14.96
CA MET A 1 -57.89 -6.18 -14.13
C MET A 1 -56.79 -6.90 -14.93
N LYS A 2 -57.10 -7.78 -15.91
CA LYS A 2 -56.05 -8.51 -16.66
C LYS A 2 -54.99 -7.64 -17.37
N LYS A 3 -55.37 -6.49 -17.93
CA LYS A 3 -54.42 -5.54 -18.57
C LYS A 3 -53.51 -4.81 -17.58
N ILE A 4 -53.97 -4.55 -16.36
CA ILE A 4 -53.18 -3.88 -15.31
C ILE A 4 -52.16 -4.85 -14.71
N ILE A 5 -52.54 -6.12 -14.55
CA ILE A 5 -51.63 -7.18 -14.09
C ILE A 5 -50.53 -7.44 -15.13
N LEU A 6 -50.85 -7.44 -16.43
CA LEU A 6 -49.84 -7.57 -17.49
C LEU A 6 -48.88 -6.36 -17.51
N LEU A 7 -49.38 -5.14 -17.30
CA LEU A 7 -48.56 -3.93 -17.21
C LEU A 7 -47.67 -3.94 -15.95
N LEU A 8 -48.19 -4.42 -14.81
CA LEU A 8 -47.40 -4.58 -13.58
C LEU A 8 -46.35 -5.67 -13.74
N ILE A 9 -46.67 -6.80 -14.37
CA ILE A 9 -45.71 -7.88 -14.63
C ILE A 9 -44.62 -7.39 -15.58
N LEU A 10 -44.97 -6.68 -16.65
CA LEU A 10 -44.01 -6.05 -17.57
C LEU A 10 -43.15 -5.01 -16.85
N LEU A 11 -43.72 -4.13 -16.01
CA LEU A 11 -42.96 -3.18 -15.20
C LEU A 11 -42.03 -3.91 -14.22
N THR A 12 -42.50 -4.94 -13.52
CA THR A 12 -41.67 -5.70 -12.59
C THR A 12 -40.59 -6.52 -13.30
N SER A 13 -40.83 -7.05 -14.49
CA SER A 13 -39.80 -7.75 -15.28
C SER A 13 -38.77 -6.80 -15.88
N SER A 14 -39.16 -5.56 -16.24
CA SER A 14 -38.20 -4.53 -16.65
C SER A 14 -37.42 -3.91 -15.49
N PHE A 15 -37.88 -4.09 -14.24
CA PHE A 15 -37.15 -3.66 -13.03
C PHE A 15 -36.27 -4.75 -12.41
N SER A 16 -36.34 -6.00 -12.89
CA SER A 16 -35.52 -7.11 -12.39
C SER A 16 -34.16 -7.25 -13.07
N PHE A 17 -33.90 -6.55 -14.17
CA PHE A 17 -32.55 -6.48 -14.77
C PHE A 17 -31.73 -5.41 -14.05
N ALA A 18 -31.29 -5.71 -12.84
CA ALA A 18 -30.20 -4.96 -12.23
C ALA A 18 -28.90 -5.39 -12.91
N PHE A 19 -28.61 -4.81 -14.08
CA PHE A 19 -27.30 -4.89 -14.70
C PHE A 19 -26.26 -4.38 -13.70
N ASN A 20 -25.51 -5.29 -13.07
CA ASN A 20 -24.39 -4.92 -12.22
C ASN A 20 -23.19 -4.56 -13.10
N ILE A 21 -23.32 -3.45 -13.83
CA ILE A 21 -22.30 -2.99 -14.76
C ILE A 21 -21.36 -2.06 -14.03
N PRO A 22 -20.05 -2.38 -14.02
CA PRO A 22 -19.07 -1.53 -13.37
C PRO A 22 -19.04 -0.18 -14.08
N ARG A 23 -19.25 0.91 -13.32
CA ARG A 23 -19.01 2.27 -13.83
C ARG A 23 -17.52 2.59 -13.87
N PHE A 24 -16.77 1.99 -12.95
CA PHE A 24 -15.33 2.13 -12.80
C PHE A 24 -14.69 0.75 -12.76
N VAL A 25 -13.55 0.60 -13.42
CA VAL A 25 -12.74 -0.60 -13.36
C VAL A 25 -11.32 -0.21 -13.01
N GLY A 26 -10.82 -0.76 -11.91
CA GLY A 26 -9.45 -0.55 -11.46
C GLY A 26 -8.56 -1.76 -11.72
N ILE A 27 -7.53 -1.91 -10.90
CA ILE A 27 -6.50 -2.94 -11.06
C ILE A 27 -6.97 -4.37 -10.75
N ASN A 28 -8.19 -4.56 -10.24
CA ASN A 28 -8.72 -5.88 -9.89
C ASN A 28 -9.72 -6.34 -10.95
N ASP A 29 -9.92 -7.66 -10.98
CA ASP A 29 -10.93 -8.26 -11.84
C ASP A 29 -12.32 -7.83 -11.37
N GLU A 30 -13.06 -7.19 -12.26
CA GLU A 30 -14.47 -6.86 -12.09
C GLU A 30 -15.31 -7.85 -12.90
N TYR A 31 -16.21 -8.53 -12.20
CA TYR A 31 -17.12 -9.51 -12.80
C TYR A 31 -18.50 -8.90 -12.95
N PHE A 32 -19.17 -9.25 -14.04
CA PHE A 32 -20.54 -8.84 -14.32
C PHE A 32 -21.33 -10.05 -14.83
N GLU A 33 -22.65 -9.96 -14.77
CA GLU A 33 -23.52 -11.06 -15.20
C GLU A 33 -24.46 -10.54 -16.27
N PHE A 34 -24.43 -11.16 -17.45
CA PHE A 34 -25.35 -10.89 -18.55
C PHE A 34 -25.87 -12.22 -19.11
N ASP A 35 -27.09 -12.58 -18.71
CA ASP A 35 -27.74 -13.78 -19.24
C ASP A 35 -28.14 -13.57 -20.71
N GLY A 36 -27.63 -14.42 -21.61
CA GLY A 36 -28.03 -14.45 -23.02
C GLY A 36 -27.50 -13.30 -23.89
N LEU A 37 -26.56 -12.50 -23.37
CA LEU A 37 -25.91 -11.41 -24.10
C LEU A 37 -24.41 -11.68 -24.26
N THR A 38 -23.85 -11.38 -25.42
CA THR A 38 -22.40 -11.35 -25.64
C THR A 38 -21.86 -9.97 -25.29
N ALA A 39 -20.83 -9.91 -24.45
CA ALA A 39 -20.21 -8.65 -24.02
C ALA A 39 -19.01 -8.32 -24.90
N PHE A 40 -18.91 -7.06 -25.32
CA PHE A 40 -17.77 -6.49 -26.02
C PHE A 40 -17.27 -5.24 -25.30
N PHE A 41 -15.98 -5.11 -25.05
CA PHE A 41 -15.38 -3.91 -24.46
C PHE A 41 -14.36 -3.32 -25.42
N ASP A 42 -14.62 -2.06 -25.79
CA ASP A 42 -13.95 -1.41 -26.93
C ASP A 42 -13.96 -2.24 -28.23
N GLY A 43 -15.00 -3.06 -28.40
CA GLY A 43 -15.20 -3.90 -29.58
C GLY A 43 -14.57 -5.29 -29.49
N GLU A 44 -13.83 -5.60 -28.43
CA GLU A 44 -13.27 -6.94 -28.18
C GLU A 44 -14.24 -7.78 -27.36
N GLU A 45 -14.51 -9.01 -27.79
CA GLU A 45 -15.40 -9.93 -27.07
C GLU A 45 -14.79 -10.32 -25.71
N ILE A 46 -15.54 -10.11 -24.63
CA ILE A 46 -15.10 -10.49 -23.29
C ILE A 46 -15.50 -11.92 -23.02
N THR A 47 -14.50 -12.75 -22.78
CA THR A 47 -14.71 -14.12 -22.29
C THR A 47 -14.77 -14.14 -20.76
N ASN A 48 -15.62 -15.00 -20.20
CA ASN A 48 -15.80 -15.19 -18.75
C ASN A 48 -16.36 -13.98 -17.97
N ASN A 49 -16.98 -13.03 -18.67
CA ASN A 49 -17.65 -11.88 -18.06
C ASN A 49 -16.78 -11.07 -17.08
N LYS A 50 -15.53 -10.82 -17.47
CA LYS A 50 -14.51 -10.23 -16.60
C LYS A 50 -13.75 -9.10 -17.31
N ILE A 51 -13.62 -7.95 -16.67
CA ILE A 51 -12.73 -6.86 -17.12
C ILE A 51 -11.72 -6.57 -16.02
N ASN A 52 -10.47 -6.31 -16.40
CA ASN A 52 -9.45 -5.78 -15.50
C ASN A 52 -8.85 -4.52 -16.13
N GLY A 53 -8.72 -3.44 -15.35
CA GLY A 53 -8.28 -2.15 -15.85
C GLY A 53 -6.82 -2.12 -16.32
N ILE A 54 -6.01 -3.12 -15.94
CA ILE A 54 -4.63 -3.27 -16.43
C ILE A 54 -4.61 -3.66 -17.92
N ASP A 55 -5.67 -4.30 -18.44
CA ASP A 55 -5.74 -4.76 -19.84
C ASP A 55 -6.15 -3.66 -20.84
N TYR A 56 -6.45 -2.45 -20.34
CA TYR A 56 -6.92 -1.32 -21.13
C TYR A 56 -6.19 -0.04 -20.76
N GLU A 57 -6.26 1.00 -21.61
CA GLU A 57 -5.79 2.34 -21.26
C GLU A 57 -6.63 2.93 -20.13
N ASP A 58 -6.12 3.95 -19.43
CA ASP A 58 -6.97 4.73 -18.53
C ASP A 58 -7.82 5.72 -19.34
N GLY A 59 -9.07 5.93 -18.91
CA GLY A 59 -9.99 6.84 -19.58
C GLY A 59 -11.41 6.30 -19.73
N ALA A 60 -12.13 6.84 -20.71
CA ALA A 60 -13.51 6.44 -21.00
C ALA A 60 -13.54 5.35 -22.08
N HIS A 61 -14.21 4.25 -21.75
CA HIS A 61 -14.34 3.05 -22.57
C HIS A 61 -15.81 2.70 -22.77
N VAL A 62 -16.07 1.82 -23.73
CA VAL A 62 -17.43 1.42 -24.11
C VAL A 62 -17.62 -0.08 -23.89
N LEU A 63 -18.54 -0.43 -22.98
CA LEU A 63 -19.06 -1.78 -22.85
C LEU A 63 -20.35 -1.91 -23.66
N ARG A 64 -20.35 -2.80 -24.65
CA ARG A 64 -21.50 -3.14 -25.49
C ARG A 64 -21.98 -4.54 -25.15
N LEU A 65 -23.26 -4.69 -24.84
CA LEU A 65 -23.91 -5.98 -24.61
C LEU A 65 -24.85 -6.25 -25.76
N VAL A 66 -24.62 -7.33 -26.49
CA VAL A 66 -25.33 -7.65 -27.72
C VAL A 66 -26.12 -8.94 -27.52
N GLY A 67 -27.44 -8.82 -27.59
CA GLY A 67 -28.38 -9.93 -27.63
C GLY A 67 -28.94 -10.14 -29.04
N GLN A 68 -29.83 -11.13 -29.17
CA GLN A 68 -30.46 -11.43 -30.46
C GLN A 68 -31.33 -10.27 -31.01
N PHE A 69 -31.93 -9.48 -30.12
CA PHE A 69 -32.88 -8.41 -30.48
C PHE A 69 -32.61 -7.07 -29.79
N GLU A 70 -31.55 -6.98 -28.99
CA GLU A 70 -31.26 -5.81 -28.17
C GLU A 70 -29.76 -5.55 -28.08
N GLU A 71 -29.41 -4.27 -27.99
CA GLU A 71 -28.05 -3.80 -27.76
C GLU A 71 -28.06 -2.76 -26.65
N PHE A 72 -27.20 -2.93 -25.65
CA PHE A 72 -27.00 -1.98 -24.57
C PHE A 72 -25.58 -1.45 -24.60
N ILE A 73 -25.43 -0.14 -24.42
CA ILE A 73 -24.14 0.55 -24.45
C ILE A 73 -23.93 1.30 -23.14
N PHE A 74 -22.82 1.02 -22.48
CA PHE A 74 -22.45 1.62 -21.21
C PHE A 74 -21.09 2.29 -21.33
N LYS A 75 -21.00 3.47 -20.71
CA LYS A 75 -19.71 4.13 -20.50
C LYS A 75 -19.10 3.58 -19.22
N VAL A 76 -17.88 3.05 -19.34
CA VAL A 76 -17.07 2.55 -18.23
C VAL A 76 -15.80 3.40 -18.16
N ILE A 77 -15.38 3.77 -16.96
CA ILE A 77 -14.13 4.50 -16.74
C ILE A 77 -13.09 3.52 -16.23
N VAL A 78 -11.98 3.36 -16.96
CA VAL A 78 -10.81 2.63 -16.49
C VAL A 78 -9.90 3.62 -15.77
N ASP A 79 -9.56 3.32 -14.53
CA ASP A 79 -8.66 4.14 -13.71
C ASP A 79 -7.75 3.24 -12.88
N THR A 80 -6.47 3.22 -13.24
CA THR A 80 -5.44 2.43 -12.55
C THR A 80 -4.48 3.30 -11.74
N VAL A 81 -4.72 4.61 -11.65
CA VAL A 81 -3.82 5.54 -10.95
C VAL A 81 -4.24 5.69 -9.49
N PRO A 82 -3.33 5.43 -8.53
CA PRO A 82 -3.66 5.62 -7.12
C PRO A 82 -3.82 7.10 -6.77
N PRO A 83 -4.77 7.46 -5.89
CA PRO A 83 -4.89 8.82 -5.40
C PRO A 83 -3.65 9.22 -4.59
N THR A 84 -3.19 10.46 -4.72
CA THR A 84 -1.91 10.90 -4.15
C THR A 84 -2.02 11.54 -2.77
N ASN A 85 -3.17 12.14 -2.43
CA ASN A 85 -3.31 12.98 -1.24
C ASN A 85 -4.59 12.65 -0.47
N THR A 86 -4.49 12.72 0.86
CA THR A 86 -5.65 12.71 1.77
C THR A 86 -5.65 14.01 2.57
N ASN A 87 -6.59 14.90 2.29
CA ASN A 87 -6.66 16.20 2.96
C ASN A 87 -7.66 16.18 4.13
N TYR A 88 -7.28 16.82 5.23
CA TYR A 88 -8.13 17.01 6.38
C TYR A 88 -7.83 18.31 7.12
N ILE A 89 -8.82 18.80 7.86
CA ILE A 89 -8.75 19.99 8.70
C ILE A 89 -9.01 19.57 10.15
N LEU A 90 -8.27 20.17 11.07
CA LEU A 90 -8.50 20.04 12.52
C LEU A 90 -9.21 21.31 13.00
N LYS A 91 -10.48 21.21 13.39
CA LYS A 91 -11.31 22.38 13.74
C LYS A 91 -11.46 22.58 15.26
N ASP A 92 -11.21 21.52 16.04
CA ASP A 92 -11.22 21.45 17.51
C ASP A 92 -10.16 20.41 17.94
N PRO A 93 -9.70 20.36 19.21
CA PRO A 93 -8.69 19.37 19.62
C PRO A 93 -9.10 17.93 19.29
N ASN A 94 -10.41 17.63 19.24
CA ASN A 94 -10.93 16.28 19.04
C ASN A 94 -11.54 16.02 17.66
N LEU A 95 -11.72 17.03 16.79
CA LEU A 95 -12.49 16.88 15.56
C LEU A 95 -11.61 16.94 14.31
N VAL A 96 -11.67 15.88 13.50
CA VAL A 96 -11.09 15.82 12.15
C VAL A 96 -12.21 15.95 11.11
N ILE A 97 -12.01 16.83 10.13
CA ILE A 97 -12.92 17.05 9.01
C ILE A 97 -12.17 16.68 7.72
N PHE A 98 -12.65 15.68 6.99
CA PHE A 98 -12.08 15.29 5.71
C PHE A 98 -12.71 16.09 4.57
N GLU A 99 -11.90 16.56 3.62
CA GLU A 99 -12.40 17.29 2.45
C GLU A 99 -13.11 16.38 1.43
N LYS A 100 -12.75 15.09 1.42
CA LYS A 100 -13.32 14.03 0.59
C LYS A 100 -13.51 12.76 1.43
N PRO A 101 -14.34 11.80 1.00
CA PRO A 101 -14.43 10.50 1.66
C PRO A 101 -13.06 9.82 1.77
N VAL A 102 -12.77 9.24 2.93
CA VAL A 102 -11.51 8.54 3.22
C VAL A 102 -11.77 7.14 3.77
N THR A 103 -10.79 6.27 3.64
CA THR A 103 -10.80 4.91 4.18
C THR A 103 -9.90 4.86 5.42
N GLU A 104 -10.41 4.38 6.55
CA GLU A 104 -9.61 4.17 7.76
C GLU A 104 -8.90 2.81 7.71
N VAL A 105 -7.63 2.79 8.11
CA VAL A 105 -6.84 1.57 8.22
C VAL A 105 -7.08 0.89 9.57
N ASN A 106 -7.48 -0.37 9.54
CA ASN A 106 -7.71 -1.20 10.71
C ASN A 106 -6.38 -1.75 11.27
N LEU A 107 -5.78 -1.01 12.19
CA LEU A 107 -4.49 -1.35 12.81
C LEU A 107 -4.51 -2.66 13.64
N ASN A 108 -5.70 -3.14 14.01
CA ASN A 108 -5.85 -4.34 14.84
C ASN A 108 -6.14 -5.61 14.02
N SER A 109 -6.50 -5.48 12.75
CA SER A 109 -6.79 -6.63 11.89
C SER A 109 -5.56 -7.05 11.10
N ARG A 110 -5.38 -8.36 10.96
CA ARG A 110 -4.36 -8.97 10.10
C ARG A 110 -4.94 -9.46 8.78
N THR A 111 -6.25 -9.29 8.58
CA THR A 111 -6.98 -9.82 7.43
C THR A 111 -7.75 -8.75 6.66
N ASP A 112 -8.35 -7.83 7.39
CA ASP A 112 -9.25 -6.80 6.88
C ASP A 112 -8.67 -5.44 7.22
N PHE A 113 -7.78 -4.98 6.36
CA PHE A 113 -6.95 -3.79 6.59
C PHE A 113 -7.72 -2.48 6.48
N PHE A 114 -8.84 -2.47 5.77
CA PHE A 114 -9.55 -1.26 5.40
C PHE A 114 -10.98 -1.35 5.89
N LYS A 115 -11.42 -0.35 6.65
CA LYS A 115 -12.83 -0.18 7.02
C LYS A 115 -13.60 0.39 5.82
N PRO A 116 -14.95 0.30 5.80
CA PRO A 116 -15.75 0.99 4.79
C PRO A 116 -15.46 2.50 4.72
N LEU A 117 -15.72 3.10 3.55
CA LEU A 117 -15.55 4.54 3.30
C LEU A 117 -16.22 5.38 4.39
N ASN A 118 -15.44 6.23 5.04
CA ASN A 118 -15.93 7.20 6.01
C ASN A 118 -16.22 8.52 5.27
N THR A 119 -17.50 8.92 5.24
CA THR A 119 -17.98 10.06 4.45
C THR A 119 -18.13 11.35 5.27
N LYS A 120 -17.77 11.33 6.56
CA LYS A 120 -17.98 12.47 7.48
C LYS A 120 -16.87 12.58 8.53
N ASN A 121 -16.90 13.71 9.24
CA ASN A 121 -16.00 14.06 10.35
C ASN A 121 -15.81 12.89 11.32
N THR A 122 -14.57 12.69 11.78
CA THR A 122 -14.27 11.68 12.81
C THR A 122 -13.71 12.33 14.07
N THR A 123 -14.01 11.74 15.21
CA THR A 123 -13.41 12.14 16.48
C THR A 123 -12.06 11.46 16.64
N ARG A 124 -11.02 12.24 16.95
CA ARG A 124 -9.69 11.71 17.31
C ARG A 124 -9.82 10.90 18.60
N PRO A 125 -9.43 9.61 18.61
CA PRO A 125 -9.50 8.81 19.81
C PRO A 125 -8.45 9.27 20.83
N ASP A 126 -8.75 8.99 22.09
CA ASP A 126 -7.78 9.13 23.16
C ASP A 126 -6.71 8.04 23.00
N TYR A 127 -5.44 8.43 23.12
CA TYR A 127 -4.24 7.58 23.09
C TYR A 127 -3.91 6.88 21.75
N ASN A 128 -4.91 6.45 20.96
CA ASN A 128 -4.68 5.71 19.72
C ASN A 128 -4.61 6.64 18.51
N PRO A 129 -3.65 6.42 17.59
CA PRO A 129 -3.66 7.14 16.33
C PRO A 129 -4.77 6.66 15.39
N ILE A 130 -5.13 7.50 14.44
CA ILE A 130 -5.90 7.09 13.26
C ILE A 130 -4.93 7.11 12.07
N VAL A 131 -5.02 6.09 11.22
CA VAL A 131 -4.40 6.12 9.88
C VAL A 131 -5.52 6.09 8.86
N VAL A 132 -5.47 7.01 7.91
CA VAL A 132 -6.44 7.10 6.81
C VAL A 132 -5.73 7.08 5.47
N CYS A 133 -6.44 6.69 4.42
CA CYS A 133 -5.99 6.83 3.04
C CYS A 133 -7.17 7.20 2.14
N SER A 134 -6.86 7.72 0.96
CA SER A 134 -7.85 7.96 -0.08
C SER A 134 -8.11 6.66 -0.83
N LYS A 135 -9.38 6.44 -1.16
CA LYS A 135 -9.83 5.35 -2.03
C LYS A 135 -10.75 5.93 -3.10
N ASP A 136 -10.39 5.77 -4.35
CA ASP A 136 -11.22 6.21 -5.48
C ASP A 136 -12.34 5.19 -5.79
N GLU A 137 -13.16 5.52 -6.79
CA GLU A 137 -14.29 4.68 -7.22
C GLU A 137 -13.84 3.40 -7.93
N ALA A 138 -12.61 3.36 -8.49
CA ALA A 138 -11.98 2.18 -9.07
C ALA A 138 -11.32 1.27 -8.01
N GLY A 139 -11.27 1.73 -6.76
CA GLY A 139 -10.74 1.00 -5.62
C GLY A 139 -9.23 1.09 -5.43
N ASN A 140 -8.54 2.01 -6.12
CA ASN A 140 -7.13 2.28 -5.88
C ASN A 140 -6.93 2.99 -4.54
N LEU A 141 -5.77 2.79 -3.93
CA LEU A 141 -5.45 3.29 -2.59
C LEU A 141 -4.15 4.09 -2.63
N GLY A 142 -4.14 5.23 -1.95
CA GLY A 142 -2.94 6.04 -1.78
C GLY A 142 -3.16 7.25 -0.88
N GLY A 143 -2.10 8.03 -0.70
CA GLY A 143 -2.12 9.22 0.16
C GLY A 143 -2.34 8.84 1.62
N PHE A 144 -1.56 7.89 2.14
CA PHE A 144 -1.72 7.42 3.52
C PHE A 144 -1.28 8.49 4.51
N GLU A 145 -2.15 8.84 5.46
CA GLU A 145 -1.92 9.90 6.43
C GLU A 145 -2.06 9.41 7.87
N TYR A 146 -1.16 9.92 8.72
CA TYR A 146 -1.18 9.68 10.16
C TYR A 146 -1.86 10.85 10.87
N ILE A 147 -2.90 10.56 11.65
CA ILE A 147 -3.58 11.53 12.49
C ILE A 147 -3.25 11.19 13.95
N LYS A 148 -2.52 12.09 14.60
CA LYS A 148 -2.14 11.94 16.01
C LYS A 148 -3.37 11.85 16.93
N PRO A 149 -3.32 11.06 18.02
CA PRO A 149 -4.39 11.00 19.02
C PRO A 149 -4.67 12.37 19.64
N SER A 150 -5.92 12.64 20.04
CA SER A 150 -6.21 13.81 20.87
C SER A 150 -5.92 13.45 22.32
N VAL A 151 -5.08 14.23 23.00
CA VAL A 151 -4.62 13.85 24.33
C VAL A 151 -4.82 15.02 25.29
N SER A 152 -5.71 14.82 26.26
CA SER A 152 -6.15 15.84 27.23
C SER A 152 -5.37 15.83 28.55
N ASN A 153 -4.62 14.77 28.86
CA ASN A 153 -3.90 14.58 30.13
C ASN A 153 -2.38 14.39 29.93
N ILE A 154 -1.73 15.40 29.37
CA ILE A 154 -0.30 15.37 29.07
C ILE A 154 0.52 15.84 30.28
N THR A 155 1.51 15.05 30.71
CA THR A 155 2.47 15.46 31.74
C THR A 155 3.78 15.93 31.08
N PRO A 156 4.13 17.22 31.12
CA PRO A 156 5.42 17.67 30.63
C PRO A 156 6.55 17.12 31.53
N LEU A 157 7.60 16.58 30.91
CA LEU A 157 8.80 16.15 31.62
C LEU A 157 9.77 17.32 31.77
N ASP A 158 10.31 17.50 32.97
CA ASP A 158 11.43 18.41 33.21
C ASP A 158 12.71 17.82 32.59
N SER A 159 13.41 18.60 31.74
CA SER A 159 14.64 18.18 31.07
C SER A 159 15.82 17.92 31.99
N LYS A 160 15.75 18.38 33.25
CA LYS A 160 16.73 18.05 34.28
C LYS A 160 16.69 16.57 34.68
N VAL A 161 15.56 15.89 34.46
CA VAL A 161 15.41 14.46 34.79
C VAL A 161 15.76 13.62 33.57
N PRO A 162 16.80 12.77 33.64
CA PRO A 162 17.12 11.85 32.56
C PRO A 162 15.94 10.89 32.29
N LEU A 163 15.67 10.65 31.01
CA LEU A 163 14.68 9.67 30.59
C LEU A 163 15.23 8.26 30.87
N GLY A 164 14.73 7.62 31.92
CA GLY A 164 15.10 6.24 32.33
C GLY A 164 13.96 5.22 32.26
N GLY A 165 12.73 5.65 31.96
CA GLY A 165 11.54 4.79 31.86
C GLY A 165 10.24 5.58 31.98
N ILE A 166 9.17 5.11 31.33
CA ILE A 166 7.84 5.75 31.36
C ILE A 166 6.85 4.76 31.98
N SER A 167 6.15 5.12 33.04
CA SER A 167 5.16 4.24 33.68
C SER A 167 3.76 4.83 33.63
N ASN A 168 2.85 4.18 32.90
CA ASN A 168 1.42 4.46 32.74
C ASN A 168 1.07 5.95 32.66
N LYS A 169 1.87 6.71 31.93
CA LYS A 169 1.73 8.16 31.79
C LYS A 169 1.83 8.56 30.33
N ILE A 170 1.13 9.63 30.01
CA ILE A 170 1.39 10.40 28.81
C ILE A 170 2.47 11.42 29.18
N ILE A 171 3.65 11.25 28.59
CA ILE A 171 4.76 12.17 28.79
C ILE A 171 4.92 13.03 27.54
N LEU A 172 5.13 14.33 27.75
CA LEU A 172 5.56 15.27 26.72
C LEU A 172 6.97 15.73 27.01
N LEU A 173 7.85 15.54 26.03
CA LEU A 173 9.11 16.26 25.96
C LEU A 173 8.79 17.61 25.31
N SER A 174 8.76 18.65 26.13
CA SER A 174 8.43 20.02 25.71
C SER A 174 9.63 20.73 25.10
N SER A 175 9.43 21.90 24.50
CA SER A 175 10.51 22.74 23.96
C SER A 175 11.61 23.14 24.97
N ASN A 176 11.41 22.89 26.28
CA ASN A 176 12.40 23.06 27.35
C ASN A 176 13.52 22.00 27.30
N SER A 177 14.17 21.85 26.15
CA SER A 177 15.25 20.88 25.86
C SER A 177 16.65 21.49 26.11
N PRO A 178 17.75 20.72 26.17
CA PRO A 178 17.90 19.31 25.78
C PRO A 178 17.53 18.31 26.88
N TYR A 179 16.89 17.20 26.48
CA TYR A 179 16.67 16.03 27.32
C TYR A 179 17.85 15.06 27.22
N LYS A 180 18.09 14.27 28.27
CA LYS A 180 19.08 13.18 28.26
C LYS A 180 18.38 11.82 28.34
N ALA A 181 18.71 10.90 27.44
CA ALA A 181 18.26 9.51 27.50
C ALA A 181 19.44 8.59 27.85
N ILE A 182 19.20 7.61 28.73
CA ILE A 182 20.25 6.73 29.23
C ILE A 182 19.73 5.28 29.30
N GLY A 183 20.52 4.34 28.76
CA GLY A 183 20.24 2.92 28.83
C GLY A 183 19.00 2.48 28.04
N ARG A 184 18.25 1.52 28.59
CA ARG A 184 17.04 0.96 27.97
C ARG A 184 15.80 1.63 28.54
N ILE A 185 15.01 2.27 27.68
CA ILE A 185 13.77 2.96 28.03
C ILE A 185 12.60 2.15 27.50
N ILE A 186 11.69 1.78 28.41
CA ILE A 186 10.50 1.00 28.08
C ILE A 186 9.29 1.93 28.08
N ILE A 187 8.50 1.89 26.99
CA ILE A 187 7.22 2.59 26.86
C ILE A 187 6.13 1.51 26.94
N PRO A 188 5.47 1.29 28.08
CA PRO A 188 4.47 0.24 28.27
C PRO A 188 3.16 0.57 27.54
N THR A 189 2.28 -0.42 27.39
CA THR A 189 1.07 -0.38 26.53
C THR A 189 0.12 0.79 26.78
N GLN A 190 0.05 1.32 28.00
CA GLN A 190 -0.82 2.44 28.37
C GLN A 190 -0.09 3.78 28.42
N SER A 191 1.20 3.81 28.07
CA SER A 191 1.99 5.03 28.05
C SER A 191 2.08 5.59 26.63
N THR A 192 2.20 6.90 26.55
CA THR A 192 2.52 7.59 25.31
C THR A 192 3.64 8.58 25.54
N LEU A 193 4.63 8.59 24.65
CA LEU A 193 5.69 9.59 24.63
C LEU A 193 5.50 10.51 23.43
N PHE A 194 5.20 11.78 23.71
CA PHE A 194 5.14 12.85 22.74
C PHE A 194 6.39 13.69 22.78
N PHE A 195 6.84 14.10 21.61
CA PHE A 195 7.82 15.15 21.44
C PHE A 195 7.12 16.37 20.85
N GLU A 196 7.41 17.56 21.36
CA GLU A 196 7.12 18.78 20.62
C GLU A 196 8.11 18.96 19.46
N PRO A 197 7.74 19.71 18.40
CA PRO A 197 8.72 20.14 17.40
C PRO A 197 9.91 20.87 18.05
N ASN A 198 11.09 20.77 17.43
CA ASN A 198 12.34 21.42 17.87
C ASN A 198 12.95 20.91 19.18
N VAL A 199 12.43 19.81 19.76
CA VAL A 199 13.03 19.17 20.94
C VAL A 199 14.38 18.55 20.60
N GLU A 200 15.40 18.79 21.45
CA GLU A 200 16.67 18.07 21.40
C GLU A 200 16.71 16.91 22.43
N LEU A 201 16.99 15.69 21.96
CA LEU A 201 17.24 14.50 22.79
C LEU A 201 18.69 14.05 22.62
N LYS A 202 19.45 14.03 23.71
CA LYS A 202 20.85 13.58 23.75
C LYS A 202 20.92 12.19 24.37
N THR A 203 21.45 11.21 23.65
CA THR A 203 21.73 9.89 24.24
C THR A 203 23.07 9.91 24.97
N VAL A 204 23.11 9.30 26.15
CA VAL A 204 24.36 9.09 26.90
C VAL A 204 24.77 7.63 26.71
N GLY A 205 25.63 7.39 25.72
CA GLY A 205 25.97 6.05 25.24
C GLY A 205 24.89 5.45 24.33
N PRO A 206 24.96 4.14 24.04
CA PRO A 206 23.92 3.42 23.31
C PRO A 206 22.62 3.41 24.11
N VAL A 207 21.55 3.95 23.53
CA VAL A 207 20.20 3.94 24.13
C VAL A 207 19.29 3.07 23.29
N GLN A 208 18.38 2.36 23.94
CA GLN A 208 17.34 1.58 23.28
C GLN A 208 15.94 1.98 23.75
N PHE A 209 15.05 2.29 22.82
CA PHE A 209 13.61 2.42 23.10
C PHE A 209 12.91 1.09 22.81
N THR A 210 12.32 0.46 23.83
CA THR A 210 11.42 -0.69 23.67
C THR A 210 9.96 -0.21 23.76
N ILE A 211 9.23 -0.27 22.65
CA ILE A 211 7.92 0.37 22.49
C ILE A 211 6.81 -0.67 22.51
N LYS A 212 6.00 -0.66 23.56
CA LYS A 212 4.76 -1.44 23.70
C LYS A 212 3.50 -0.56 23.72
N GLY A 213 3.65 0.70 24.13
CA GLY A 213 2.66 1.77 24.01
C GLY A 213 2.89 2.62 22.76
N ASN A 214 2.76 3.93 22.88
CA ASN A 214 2.78 4.83 21.72
C ASN A 214 3.96 5.80 21.78
N ILE A 215 4.61 6.05 20.64
CA ILE A 215 5.57 7.15 20.48
C ILE A 215 5.18 8.01 19.28
N TYR A 216 5.26 9.32 19.46
CA TYR A 216 5.10 10.31 18.41
C TYR A 216 6.29 11.27 18.39
N ILE A 217 7.10 11.18 17.33
CA ILE A 217 8.22 12.07 17.04
C ILE A 217 7.86 12.91 15.81
N PRO A 218 7.49 14.20 15.95
CA PRO A 218 7.20 15.08 14.83
C PRO A 218 8.49 15.57 14.15
N GLU A 219 8.28 16.36 13.09
CA GLU A 219 9.34 17.09 12.41
C GLU A 219 10.19 17.96 13.35
N ASN A 220 11.42 18.22 12.91
CA ASN A 220 12.39 19.08 13.59
C ASN A 220 12.84 18.61 14.99
N VAL A 221 12.55 17.37 15.39
CA VAL A 221 13.17 16.77 16.58
C VAL A 221 14.61 16.36 16.28
N LYS A 222 15.55 16.82 17.09
CA LYS A 222 16.98 16.52 16.96
C LYS A 222 17.39 15.43 17.95
N ILE A 223 17.78 14.27 17.44
CA ILE A 223 18.31 13.17 18.26
C ILE A 223 19.81 13.09 18.03
N SER A 224 20.61 13.34 19.07
CA SER A 224 22.07 13.25 19.00
C SER A 224 22.59 12.05 19.79
N GLY A 225 23.41 11.23 19.14
CA GLY A 225 23.94 9.99 19.70
C GLY A 225 23.23 8.76 19.12
N LYS A 226 23.58 7.57 19.61
CA LYS A 226 23.04 6.30 19.11
C LYS A 226 21.75 5.92 19.82
N LEU A 227 20.65 5.81 19.06
CA LEU A 227 19.33 5.40 19.52
C LEU A 227 18.79 4.25 18.68
N ASP A 228 18.73 3.06 19.27
CA ASP A 228 18.05 1.90 18.68
C ASP A 228 16.56 1.91 19.09
N ILE A 229 15.67 1.63 18.15
CA ILE A 229 14.22 1.62 18.33
C ILE A 229 13.70 0.22 18.07
N ASP A 230 13.00 -0.36 19.04
CA ASP A 230 12.45 -1.71 18.95
C ASP A 230 10.95 -1.73 19.28
N LEU A 231 10.13 -1.95 18.25
CA LEU A 231 8.68 -2.03 18.36
C LEU A 231 8.22 -3.46 18.71
N GLN A 232 7.41 -3.57 19.76
CA GLN A 232 6.97 -4.86 20.30
C GLN A 232 5.47 -4.88 20.61
N GLN A 233 4.92 -6.10 20.66
CA GLN A 233 3.55 -6.37 21.12
C GLN A 233 2.49 -5.54 20.38
N ASN A 234 1.87 -4.58 21.07
CA ASN A 234 0.81 -3.72 20.56
C ASN A 234 1.28 -2.27 20.34
N GLY A 235 2.59 -2.04 20.32
CA GLY A 235 3.14 -0.70 20.22
C GLY A 235 2.75 0.00 18.92
N THR A 236 2.68 1.32 19.00
CA THR A 236 2.59 2.20 17.82
C THR A 236 3.74 3.19 17.83
N ILE A 237 4.28 3.47 16.65
CA ILE A 237 5.30 4.49 16.48
C ILE A 237 5.01 5.33 15.24
N TYR A 238 5.10 6.65 15.43
CA TYR A 238 5.20 7.63 14.36
C TYR A 238 6.53 8.37 14.48
N ILE A 239 7.28 8.41 13.38
CA ILE A 239 8.50 9.20 13.25
C ILE A 239 8.38 10.03 11.99
N ASN A 240 8.48 11.35 12.14
CA ASN A 240 8.76 12.28 11.06
C ASN A 240 10.03 13.05 11.42
N SER A 241 11.19 12.45 11.19
CA SER A 241 12.48 13.10 11.50
C SER A 241 13.57 12.51 10.64
N SER A 242 14.41 13.37 10.07
CA SER A 242 15.38 12.99 9.06
C SER A 242 16.59 12.22 9.62
N ASN A 243 16.89 12.32 10.92
CA ASN A 243 18.16 11.85 11.46
C ASN A 243 17.98 11.11 12.79
N ILE A 244 17.81 9.79 12.72
CA ILE A 244 17.98 8.88 13.85
C ILE A 244 19.21 8.02 13.57
N ASN A 245 20.24 8.18 14.39
CA ASN A 245 21.43 7.34 14.29
C ASN A 245 21.25 6.09 15.17
N GLY A 246 20.93 4.95 14.58
CA GLY A 246 20.69 3.68 15.26
C GLY A 246 19.73 2.81 14.45
N ASN A 247 19.41 1.59 14.89
CA ASN A 247 18.57 0.68 14.11
C ASN A 247 17.09 0.81 14.46
N ILE A 248 16.21 0.58 13.49
CA ILE A 248 14.76 0.44 13.72
C ILE A 248 14.37 -1.03 13.50
N SER A 249 13.93 -1.70 14.56
CA SER A 249 13.47 -3.09 14.51
C SER A 249 12.03 -3.25 14.99
N SER A 250 11.39 -4.33 14.56
CA SER A 250 10.13 -4.76 15.16
C SER A 250 9.99 -6.28 15.21
N ASN A 251 9.33 -6.76 16.26
CA ASN A 251 8.85 -8.14 16.39
C ASN A 251 7.44 -8.11 17.00
N GLY A 252 6.49 -7.67 16.17
CA GLY A 252 5.14 -7.27 16.56
C GLY A 252 4.93 -5.76 16.43
N GLY A 253 3.87 -5.25 17.04
CA GLY A 253 3.43 -3.87 16.91
C GLY A 253 2.17 -3.75 16.07
N LYS A 254 1.35 -2.76 16.40
CA LYS A 254 0.13 -2.42 15.64
C LYS A 254 0.45 -1.54 14.44
N LEU A 255 1.31 -0.55 14.63
CA LEU A 255 1.61 0.44 13.62
C LEU A 255 3.07 0.91 13.70
N LEU A 256 3.73 0.91 12.56
CA LEU A 256 4.95 1.67 12.33
C LEU A 256 4.69 2.63 11.17
N PHE A 257 4.79 3.93 11.45
CA PHE A 257 4.64 4.98 10.45
C PHE A 257 5.92 5.81 10.44
N LEU A 258 6.67 5.73 9.35
CA LEU A 258 7.92 6.45 9.13
C LEU A 258 7.72 7.44 7.99
N ASP A 259 8.04 8.69 8.23
CA ASP A 259 7.96 9.77 7.26
C ASP A 259 9.26 10.56 7.30
N ASN A 260 9.72 11.03 6.13
CA ASN A 260 10.89 11.88 6.01
C ASN A 260 12.12 11.36 6.78
N LEU A 261 12.40 10.06 6.71
CA LEU A 261 13.46 9.40 7.48
C LEU A 261 14.64 9.05 6.59
N LYS A 262 15.87 9.29 7.06
CA LYS A 262 17.08 8.71 6.48
C LYS A 262 17.65 7.65 7.43
N GLN A 263 17.77 6.43 6.94
CA GLN A 263 18.07 5.28 7.80
C GLN A 263 18.92 4.22 7.08
N GLU A 264 19.95 3.70 7.75
CA GLU A 264 20.77 2.62 7.18
C GLU A 264 20.04 1.29 7.22
N ASN A 265 19.50 0.91 8.39
CA ASN A 265 18.93 -0.42 8.58
C ASN A 265 17.55 -0.36 9.26
N ILE A 266 16.57 -0.99 8.61
CA ILE A 266 15.23 -1.24 9.15
C ILE A 266 14.92 -2.72 8.99
N SER A 267 14.54 -3.39 10.09
CA SER A 267 14.20 -4.82 10.09
C SER A 267 12.87 -5.05 10.80
N LEU A 268 11.82 -5.34 10.04
CA LEU A 268 10.48 -5.46 10.56
C LEU A 268 9.95 -6.88 10.47
N SER A 269 9.32 -7.32 11.55
CA SER A 269 8.71 -8.64 11.64
C SER A 269 7.39 -8.57 12.38
N LYS A 270 6.34 -9.17 11.80
CA LYS A 270 5.02 -9.37 12.41
C LYS A 270 4.23 -8.11 12.80
N THR A 271 4.73 -6.91 12.54
CA THR A 271 3.96 -5.65 12.67
C THR A 271 2.71 -5.71 11.80
N ASN A 272 1.55 -5.30 12.31
CA ASN A 272 0.29 -5.38 11.56
C ASN A 272 0.27 -4.45 10.35
N VAL A 273 0.68 -3.19 10.55
CA VAL A 273 0.71 -2.16 9.52
C VAL A 273 2.05 -1.44 9.58
N ALA A 274 2.76 -1.37 8.45
CA ALA A 274 3.96 -0.58 8.27
C ALA A 274 3.78 0.37 7.09
N ILE A 275 4.00 1.66 7.32
CA ILE A 275 3.89 2.71 6.30
C ILE A 275 5.20 3.49 6.32
N VAL A 276 5.84 3.61 5.16
CA VAL A 276 7.08 4.36 4.96
C VAL A 276 6.85 5.37 3.84
N LYS A 277 7.03 6.65 4.15
CA LYS A 277 6.84 7.75 3.20
C LYS A 277 8.06 8.64 3.14
N ASN A 278 8.33 9.21 1.97
CA ASN A 278 9.32 10.27 1.77
C ASN A 278 10.71 9.96 2.36
N SER A 279 11.12 8.68 2.36
CA SER A 279 12.26 8.20 3.14
C SER A 279 13.39 7.67 2.25
N ILE A 280 14.61 7.72 2.77
CA ILE A 280 15.81 7.15 2.16
C ILE A 280 16.34 6.03 3.06
N ILE A 281 16.25 4.78 2.60
CA ILE A 281 16.63 3.62 3.40
C ILE A 281 17.66 2.77 2.66
N GLU A 282 18.77 2.41 3.29
CA GLU A 282 19.74 1.53 2.64
C GLU A 282 19.29 0.07 2.65
N ASN A 283 19.00 -0.49 3.82
CA ASN A 283 18.59 -1.89 3.98
C ASN A 283 17.24 -1.98 4.70
N PHE A 284 16.22 -2.44 3.99
CA PHE A 284 14.87 -2.62 4.51
C PHE A 284 14.44 -4.08 4.38
N SER A 285 14.40 -4.79 5.51
CA SER A 285 13.92 -6.17 5.58
C SER A 285 12.54 -6.22 6.22
N VAL A 286 11.59 -6.89 5.57
CA VAL A 286 10.20 -7.02 6.03
C VAL A 286 9.78 -8.49 6.01
N LYS A 287 9.22 -8.97 7.12
CA LYS A 287 8.71 -10.34 7.25
C LYS A 287 7.34 -10.39 7.92
N PHE A 288 6.40 -11.14 7.35
CA PHE A 288 5.08 -11.41 7.94
C PHE A 288 4.29 -10.16 8.31
N ILE A 289 4.42 -9.09 7.51
CA ILE A 289 3.64 -7.87 7.66
C ILE A 289 2.36 -8.00 6.82
N PRO A 290 1.18 -7.89 7.44
CA PRO A 290 -0.07 -7.96 6.70
C PRO A 290 -0.25 -6.81 5.70
N LEU A 291 -0.03 -5.55 6.09
CA LEU A 291 -0.06 -4.40 5.19
C LEU A 291 1.26 -3.62 5.26
N LEU A 292 1.99 -3.58 4.16
CA LEU A 292 3.16 -2.73 3.94
C LEU A 292 2.84 -1.68 2.88
N VAL A 293 3.10 -0.41 3.19
CA VAL A 293 2.98 0.70 2.24
C VAL A 293 4.31 1.44 2.17
N ILE A 294 4.79 1.68 0.94
CA ILE A 294 5.99 2.46 0.64
C ILE A 294 5.59 3.53 -0.37
N GLU A 295 5.71 4.81 -0.03
CA GLU A 295 5.38 5.91 -0.94
C GLU A 295 6.54 6.90 -1.03
N ASN A 296 6.81 7.42 -2.23
CA ASN A 296 7.77 8.52 -2.45
C ASN A 296 9.16 8.27 -1.83
N SER A 297 9.65 7.02 -1.85
CA SER A 297 10.84 6.63 -1.10
C SER A 297 11.93 6.04 -2.00
N THR A 298 13.17 6.19 -1.55
CA THR A 298 14.38 5.65 -2.20
C THR A 298 14.96 4.56 -1.31
N ILE A 299 14.99 3.33 -1.79
CA ILE A 299 15.48 2.18 -1.01
C ILE A 299 16.58 1.45 -1.78
N THR A 300 17.75 1.22 -1.17
CA THR A 300 18.82 0.48 -1.85
C THR A 300 18.50 -1.02 -1.91
N ASN A 301 18.19 -1.64 -0.77
CA ASN A 301 17.90 -3.07 -0.67
C ASN A 301 16.57 -3.27 0.06
N LEU A 302 15.55 -3.73 -0.65
CA LEU A 302 14.23 -4.05 -0.10
C LEU A 302 13.99 -5.56 -0.20
N ASN A 303 13.88 -6.22 0.94
CA ASN A 303 13.59 -7.66 1.02
C ASN A 303 12.28 -7.91 1.75
N ILE A 304 11.27 -8.42 1.05
CA ILE A 304 9.93 -8.67 1.58
C ILE A 304 9.62 -10.17 1.54
N VAL A 305 9.26 -10.73 2.69
CA VAL A 305 8.94 -12.16 2.83
C VAL A 305 7.56 -12.33 3.45
N SER A 306 6.71 -13.11 2.79
CA SER A 306 5.41 -13.55 3.28
C SER A 306 4.55 -12.43 3.86
N SER A 307 4.42 -11.34 3.11
CA SER A 307 3.60 -10.20 3.48
C SER A 307 2.29 -10.25 2.70
N ARG A 308 1.14 -9.96 3.33
CA ARG A 308 -0.15 -10.23 2.66
C ARG A 308 -0.44 -9.22 1.55
N THR A 309 -0.26 -7.94 1.82
CA THR A 309 -0.46 -6.86 0.85
C THR A 309 0.67 -5.85 0.97
N VAL A 310 1.32 -5.57 -0.16
CA VAL A 310 2.38 -4.59 -0.31
C VAL A 310 1.93 -3.57 -1.35
N ILE A 311 1.98 -2.29 -1.00
CA ILE A 311 1.71 -1.17 -1.90
C ILE A 311 3.00 -0.36 -2.03
N ILE A 312 3.48 -0.16 -3.26
CA ILE A 312 4.67 0.64 -3.57
C ILE A 312 4.27 1.72 -4.57
N ASN A 313 4.32 2.97 -4.16
CA ASN A 313 3.89 4.11 -4.96
C ASN A 313 5.07 5.06 -5.18
N ASN A 314 5.33 5.45 -6.43
CA ASN A 314 6.28 6.50 -6.80
C ASN A 314 7.63 6.37 -6.08
N SER A 315 8.27 5.21 -6.21
CA SER A 315 9.45 4.86 -5.42
C SER A 315 10.56 4.31 -6.28
N LEU A 316 11.80 4.52 -5.84
CA LEU A 316 12.99 3.96 -6.45
C LEU A 316 13.56 2.89 -5.52
N VAL A 317 13.66 1.66 -6.00
CA VAL A 317 14.19 0.53 -5.23
C VAL A 317 15.31 -0.12 -6.01
N ASN A 318 16.57 0.00 -5.61
CA ASN A 318 17.67 -0.53 -6.43
C ASN A 318 17.58 -2.05 -6.54
N ASN A 319 17.50 -2.74 -5.41
CA ASN A 319 17.38 -4.19 -5.34
C ASN A 319 16.10 -4.57 -4.59
N LEU A 320 15.07 -4.96 -5.33
CA LEU A 320 13.83 -5.50 -4.78
C LEU A 320 13.85 -7.02 -4.81
N HIS A 321 13.67 -7.64 -3.64
CA HIS A 321 13.42 -9.06 -3.51
C HIS A 321 12.09 -9.31 -2.80
N VAL A 322 11.18 -10.06 -3.42
CA VAL A 322 9.89 -10.42 -2.83
C VAL A 322 9.63 -11.91 -2.95
N GLU A 323 9.20 -12.54 -1.87
CA GLU A 323 8.86 -13.97 -1.88
C GLU A 323 7.73 -14.36 -0.93
N GLY A 324 7.21 -15.58 -1.14
CA GLY A 324 6.45 -16.34 -0.15
C GLY A 324 4.97 -15.98 -0.08
N PHE A 325 4.25 -16.08 -1.20
CA PHE A 325 2.81 -15.77 -1.31
C PHE A 325 2.46 -14.31 -1.00
N THR A 326 3.32 -13.39 -1.42
CA THR A 326 3.09 -11.95 -1.24
C THR A 326 2.21 -11.39 -2.37
N ASN A 327 1.32 -10.44 -2.08
CA ASN A 327 0.61 -9.69 -3.11
C ASN A 327 1.17 -8.26 -3.18
N VAL A 328 1.79 -7.91 -4.30
CA VAL A 328 2.40 -6.59 -4.53
C VAL A 328 1.59 -5.79 -5.54
N ARG A 329 1.35 -4.53 -5.22
CA ARG A 329 0.82 -3.52 -6.14
C ARG A 329 1.86 -2.41 -6.21
N ALA A 330 2.46 -2.23 -7.38
CA ALA A 330 3.51 -1.26 -7.60
C ALA A 330 3.11 -0.30 -8.73
N TYR A 331 3.19 1.00 -8.44
CA TYR A 331 2.85 2.08 -9.35
C TYR A 331 4.03 3.03 -9.44
N ASN A 332 4.46 3.38 -10.64
CA ASN A 332 5.62 4.23 -10.87
C ASN A 332 6.85 3.79 -10.05
N LEU A 333 7.18 2.50 -10.17
CA LEU A 333 8.35 1.90 -9.55
C LEU A 333 9.53 1.95 -10.51
N THR A 334 10.67 2.46 -10.04
CA THR A 334 11.95 2.28 -10.74
C THR A 334 12.80 1.25 -9.99
N SER A 335 13.30 0.22 -10.68
CA SER A 335 14.10 -0.84 -10.07
C SER A 335 15.26 -1.30 -10.94
N PHE A 336 16.47 -1.43 -10.38
CA PHE A 336 17.62 -1.97 -11.10
C PHE A 336 17.61 -3.51 -11.12
N SER A 337 17.29 -4.13 -9.99
CA SER A 337 17.15 -5.57 -9.83
C SER A 337 15.81 -5.87 -9.18
N PHE A 338 14.97 -6.62 -9.86
CA PHE A 338 13.60 -6.94 -9.47
C PHE A 338 13.42 -8.46 -9.45
N LYS A 339 13.62 -9.06 -8.28
CA LYS A 339 13.63 -10.51 -8.09
C LYS A 339 12.41 -10.96 -7.30
N ILE A 340 11.60 -11.81 -7.90
CA ILE A 340 10.33 -12.24 -7.33
C ILE A 340 10.26 -13.75 -7.39
N GLU A 341 9.90 -14.39 -6.28
CA GLU A 341 9.82 -15.85 -6.20
C GLU A 341 8.60 -16.37 -5.42
N ASN A 342 8.38 -17.69 -5.49
CA ASN A 342 7.56 -18.47 -4.56
C ASN A 342 6.09 -18.03 -4.52
N PHE A 343 5.39 -18.22 -5.64
CA PHE A 343 3.93 -17.98 -5.78
C PHE A 343 3.47 -16.57 -5.39
N THR A 344 4.34 -15.59 -5.58
CA THR A 344 4.03 -14.17 -5.35
C THR A 344 3.23 -13.62 -6.52
N ASN A 345 2.21 -12.80 -6.22
CA ASN A 345 1.39 -12.10 -7.20
C ASN A 345 1.78 -10.62 -7.26
N ILE A 346 1.97 -10.08 -8.46
CA ILE A 346 2.41 -8.71 -8.68
C ILE A 346 1.54 -8.04 -9.73
N LYS A 347 1.07 -6.85 -9.39
CA LYS A 347 0.50 -5.88 -10.32
C LYS A 347 1.47 -4.71 -10.44
N LEU A 348 1.92 -4.42 -11.66
CA LEU A 348 2.96 -3.42 -11.93
C LEU A 348 2.47 -2.43 -13.00
N ILE A 349 2.42 -1.15 -12.67
CA ILE A 349 1.83 -0.12 -13.53
C ILE A 349 2.82 1.05 -13.66
N ASP A 350 2.96 1.58 -14.88
CA ASP A 350 3.75 2.77 -15.19
C ASP A 350 5.20 2.72 -14.67
N SER A 351 5.86 1.56 -14.77
CA SER A 351 7.13 1.30 -14.08
C SER A 351 8.32 1.14 -15.04
N ASN A 352 9.54 1.27 -14.52
CA ASN A 352 10.78 1.05 -15.26
C ASN A 352 11.70 0.07 -14.53
N ILE A 353 11.92 -1.09 -15.13
CA ILE A 353 12.64 -2.21 -14.51
C ILE A 353 13.81 -2.64 -15.40
N LEU A 354 15.03 -2.55 -14.87
CA LEU A 354 16.24 -2.91 -15.62
C LEU A 354 16.43 -4.44 -15.73
N ASP A 355 16.34 -5.18 -14.63
CA ASP A 355 16.44 -6.64 -14.65
C ASP A 355 15.36 -7.28 -13.78
N ALA A 356 14.38 -7.93 -14.41
CA ALA A 356 13.30 -8.64 -13.75
C ALA A 356 13.51 -10.16 -13.82
N LYS A 357 13.46 -10.84 -12.67
CA LYS A 357 13.55 -12.29 -12.53
C LYS A 357 12.36 -12.81 -11.75
N LEU A 358 11.50 -13.57 -12.42
CA LEU A 358 10.29 -14.15 -11.87
C LEU A 358 10.45 -15.68 -11.83
N ASP A 359 10.40 -16.28 -10.65
CA ASP A 359 10.68 -17.70 -10.48
C ASP A 359 9.68 -18.42 -9.58
N LYS A 360 9.51 -19.73 -9.78
CA LYS A 360 8.69 -20.62 -8.94
C LYS A 360 7.24 -20.16 -8.80
N GLY A 361 6.52 -20.14 -9.92
CA GLY A 361 5.06 -19.95 -9.95
C GLY A 361 4.59 -18.52 -9.69
N VAL A 362 5.39 -17.51 -10.02
CA VAL A 362 5.01 -16.10 -9.88
C VAL A 362 3.95 -15.71 -10.92
N TYR A 363 2.99 -14.87 -10.51
CA TYR A 363 2.04 -14.23 -11.43
C TYR A 363 2.32 -12.72 -11.51
N LEU A 364 2.59 -12.23 -12.71
CA LEU A 364 2.76 -10.80 -13.01
C LEU A 364 1.61 -10.32 -13.89
N HIS A 365 0.98 -9.20 -13.54
CA HIS A 365 0.07 -8.45 -14.40
C HIS A 365 0.59 -7.03 -14.55
N SER A 366 0.96 -6.63 -15.76
CA SER A 366 1.69 -5.38 -15.98
C SER A 366 1.08 -4.52 -17.08
N LYS A 367 1.03 -3.19 -16.84
CA LYS A 367 0.60 -2.17 -17.79
C LYS A 367 1.64 -1.05 -17.91
N ASN A 368 1.86 -0.57 -19.14
CA ASN A 368 2.68 0.61 -19.44
C ASN A 368 4.06 0.61 -18.75
N THR A 369 4.72 -0.55 -18.76
CA THR A 369 6.01 -0.76 -18.07
C THR A 369 7.10 -1.05 -19.07
N LEU A 370 8.30 -0.53 -18.82
CA LEU A 370 9.52 -0.86 -19.55
C LEU A 370 10.32 -1.92 -18.79
N PHE A 371 10.69 -2.99 -19.50
CA PHE A 371 11.67 -3.97 -19.04
C PHE A 371 12.89 -3.97 -19.95
N GLU A 372 14.07 -3.68 -19.42
CA GLU A 372 15.31 -3.88 -20.19
C GLU A 372 15.62 -5.38 -20.29
N SER A 373 15.37 -6.14 -19.22
CA SER A 373 15.46 -7.59 -19.17
C SER A 373 14.30 -8.17 -18.35
N LEU A 374 13.59 -9.15 -18.91
CA LEU A 374 12.55 -9.92 -18.23
C LEU A 374 12.82 -11.42 -18.39
N ASN A 375 13.02 -12.11 -17.27
CA ASN A 375 13.23 -13.55 -17.21
C ASN A 375 12.10 -14.21 -16.39
N LEU A 376 11.37 -15.14 -17.01
CA LEU A 376 10.39 -15.98 -16.34
C LEU A 376 10.87 -17.43 -16.35
N SER A 377 10.91 -18.04 -15.17
CA SER A 377 11.23 -19.44 -14.98
C SER A 377 10.24 -20.18 -14.09
N ASN A 378 10.24 -21.51 -14.22
CA ASN A 378 9.55 -22.45 -13.33
C ASN A 378 8.06 -22.15 -13.12
N TYR A 379 7.29 -22.24 -14.21
CA TYR A 379 5.83 -22.08 -14.24
C TYR A 379 5.33 -20.69 -13.85
N SER A 380 6.18 -19.67 -14.02
CA SER A 380 5.77 -18.29 -13.84
C SER A 380 4.91 -17.84 -15.04
N VAL A 381 3.96 -16.95 -14.76
CA VAL A 381 2.98 -16.45 -15.74
C VAL A 381 3.00 -14.93 -15.72
N ALA A 382 3.02 -14.31 -16.90
CA ALA A 382 2.80 -12.87 -17.03
C ALA A 382 1.64 -12.53 -17.98
N THR A 383 0.87 -11.52 -17.61
CA THR A 383 -0.15 -10.87 -18.43
C THR A 383 0.32 -9.43 -18.66
N LEU A 384 0.55 -9.06 -19.92
CA LEU A 384 1.26 -7.84 -20.29
C LEU A 384 0.42 -6.99 -21.22
N ASN A 385 0.27 -5.69 -20.92
CA ASN A 385 -0.41 -4.72 -21.76
C ASN A 385 0.44 -3.46 -21.96
N LYS A 386 0.65 -3.05 -23.22
CA LYS A 386 1.47 -1.87 -23.58
C LYS A 386 2.85 -1.90 -22.93
N ILE A 387 3.54 -3.02 -23.10
CA ILE A 387 4.86 -3.26 -22.51
C ILE A 387 5.94 -3.17 -23.58
N THR A 388 7.08 -2.58 -23.23
CA THR A 388 8.30 -2.66 -24.02
C THR A 388 9.29 -3.56 -23.28
N ILE A 389 9.80 -4.60 -23.95
CA ILE A 389 10.83 -5.48 -23.41
C ILE A 389 12.01 -5.54 -24.36
N HIS A 390 13.21 -5.18 -23.90
CA HIS A 390 14.40 -5.32 -24.74
C HIS A 390 14.86 -6.78 -24.80
N LYS A 391 15.00 -7.46 -23.66
CA LYS A 391 15.41 -8.87 -23.61
C LYS A 391 14.41 -9.73 -22.85
N LEU A 392 13.84 -10.72 -23.51
CA LEU A 392 12.91 -11.68 -22.92
C LEU A 392 13.54 -13.07 -22.85
N SER A 393 13.51 -13.69 -21.67
CA SER A 393 13.90 -15.08 -21.45
C SER A 393 12.76 -15.89 -20.82
N LEU A 394 12.38 -17.01 -21.42
CA LEU A 394 11.27 -17.86 -20.97
C LEU A 394 11.70 -19.32 -20.82
N PHE A 395 11.55 -19.85 -19.61
CA PHE A 395 11.83 -21.25 -19.30
C PHE A 395 10.65 -21.88 -18.55
N LYS A 396 9.98 -22.87 -19.15
CA LYS A 396 8.75 -23.48 -18.64
C LYS A 396 7.73 -22.46 -18.12
N SER A 397 7.47 -21.40 -18.88
CA SER A 397 6.69 -20.25 -18.43
C SER A 397 5.72 -19.75 -19.50
N LYS A 398 4.73 -18.95 -19.10
CA LYS A 398 3.69 -18.45 -20.00
C LYS A 398 3.62 -16.93 -20.00
N ILE A 399 3.47 -16.33 -21.17
CA ILE A 399 3.10 -14.92 -21.35
C ILE A 399 1.81 -14.83 -22.16
N SER A 400 0.87 -14.03 -21.68
CA SER A 400 -0.27 -13.53 -22.44
C SER A 400 -0.04 -12.04 -22.65
N LYS A 401 -0.12 -11.55 -23.89
CA LYS A 401 0.24 -10.18 -24.23
C LYS A 401 -0.82 -9.44 -25.05
N LYS A 402 -0.85 -8.13 -24.88
CA LYS A 402 -1.58 -7.14 -25.67
C LYS A 402 -0.68 -5.91 -25.87
N PHE A 403 -0.62 -5.37 -27.10
CA PHE A 403 0.21 -4.20 -27.45
C PHE A 403 1.66 -4.23 -26.92
N THR A 404 2.27 -5.41 -26.88
CA THR A 404 3.61 -5.62 -26.28
C THR A 404 4.67 -5.86 -27.35
N VAL A 405 5.79 -5.16 -27.23
CA VAL A 405 6.92 -5.22 -28.17
C VAL A 405 8.13 -5.89 -27.50
N TYR A 406 8.79 -6.78 -28.23
CA TYR A 406 10.04 -7.44 -27.80
C TYR A 406 11.14 -7.20 -28.84
N LEU A 407 12.38 -6.95 -28.39
CA LEU A 407 13.54 -6.85 -29.30
C LEU A 407 14.29 -8.19 -29.43
N GLU A 408 14.56 -8.86 -28.31
CA GLU A 408 15.26 -10.14 -28.26
C GLU A 408 14.46 -11.16 -27.45
N ILE A 409 14.34 -12.41 -27.95
CA ILE A 409 13.59 -13.48 -27.29
C ILE A 409 14.42 -14.76 -27.25
N GLN A 410 14.56 -15.33 -26.05
CA GLN A 410 15.05 -16.68 -25.79
C GLN A 410 13.93 -17.49 -25.11
N LYS A 411 13.50 -18.61 -25.69
CA LYS A 411 12.48 -19.49 -25.09
C LYS A 411 12.81 -20.97 -25.26
N ASP A 412 12.41 -21.77 -24.28
CA ASP A 412 12.38 -23.23 -24.42
C ASP A 412 11.11 -23.73 -25.13
N ASN A 413 11.08 -25.01 -25.51
CA ASN A 413 9.95 -25.63 -26.22
C ASN A 413 8.67 -25.72 -25.38
N SER A 414 8.79 -25.64 -24.06
CA SER A 414 7.67 -25.71 -23.11
C SER A 414 7.05 -24.35 -22.79
N SER A 415 7.66 -23.26 -23.25
CA SER A 415 7.20 -21.90 -22.96
C SER A 415 6.23 -21.39 -24.02
N ILE A 416 5.21 -20.66 -23.56
CA ILE A 416 4.09 -20.20 -24.39
C ILE A 416 4.06 -18.67 -24.38
N ILE A 417 3.85 -18.09 -25.56
CA ILE A 417 3.52 -16.68 -25.75
C ILE A 417 2.23 -16.65 -26.57
N GLU A 418 1.18 -16.03 -26.05
CA GLU A 418 -0.11 -15.88 -26.73
C GLU A 418 -0.56 -14.42 -26.73
N GLU A 419 -1.29 -14.03 -27.78
CA GLU A 419 -2.08 -12.81 -27.79
C GLU A 419 -3.42 -13.10 -27.11
N TYR A 420 -3.99 -12.11 -26.44
CA TYR A 420 -5.35 -12.18 -25.88
C TYR A 420 -6.13 -10.91 -26.13
#